data_AF-A0A3D4Q8K0-F1
#
_entry.id   AF-A0A3D4Q8K0-F1
#
_cell.length_a   1.000
_cell.length_b   1.000
_cell.length_c   1.000
_cell.angle_alpha   90.00
_cell.angle_beta   90.00
_cell.angle_gamma   90.00
#
_symmetry.space_group_name_H-M   'P 1'
#
loop_
_entity.id
_entity.type
_entity.pdbx_description
1 polymer ?
#
loop_
_entity_poly.entity_id
_entity_poly.type
_entity_poly.pdbx_seq_one_letter_code
_entity_poly.pdbx_strand_id
1 'polypeptide(L)'
;MNIVANLFEAKREKLVQQLRELLPLIEEERQAYIQAEGGRLAAIIGTGYWNKEIEDYEIFHGRKGDELALIEARPKDPYEITIEEMLWITKQYKKIERVGTETYTNFFNMMPEDRERIELLARMWHKLTHDTLCTDAEIEELKKGHNDFINMKLEVKVKVIHNIV
;
A
#
# COMPACT_ATOMS: atom_id res chain seq x y z
N MET A 1 13.14 -6.54 -43.03
CA MET A 1 13.18 -6.45 -41.55
C MET A 1 11.97 -5.64 -41.11
N ASN A 2 11.12 -6.16 -40.23
CA ASN A 2 9.79 -5.60 -39.96
C ASN A 2 9.84 -4.61 -38.77
N ILE A 3 9.57 -3.33 -39.02
CA ILE A 3 9.67 -2.23 -38.04
C ILE A 3 8.84 -2.51 -36.77
N VAL A 4 7.68 -3.15 -36.93
CA VAL A 4 6.77 -3.50 -35.85
C VAL A 4 7.39 -4.51 -34.88
N ALA A 5 8.09 -5.53 -35.39
CA ALA A 5 8.77 -6.52 -34.55
C ALA A 5 9.87 -5.88 -33.68
N ASN A 6 10.66 -4.97 -34.27
CA ASN A 6 11.71 -4.25 -33.55
C ASN A 6 11.15 -3.35 -32.43
N LEU A 7 9.99 -2.73 -32.64
CA LEU A 7 9.32 -1.90 -31.62
C LEU A 7 8.82 -2.74 -30.43
N PHE A 8 8.28 -3.93 -30.69
CA PHE A 8 7.85 -4.84 -29.64
C PHE A 8 9.03 -5.37 -28.82
N GLU A 9 10.13 -5.75 -29.48
CA GLU A 9 11.35 -6.20 -28.81
C GLU A 9 11.95 -5.09 -27.93
N ALA A 10 12.09 -3.86 -28.46
CA ALA A 10 12.61 -2.73 -27.69
C ALA A 10 11.73 -2.38 -26.48
N LYS A 11 10.39 -2.44 -26.62
CA LYS A 11 9.47 -2.23 -25.49
C LYS A 11 9.66 -3.31 -24.42
N ARG A 12 9.79 -4.57 -24.84
CA ARG A 12 9.99 -5.70 -23.93
C ARG A 12 11.31 -5.61 -23.18
N GLU A 13 12.40 -5.27 -23.86
CA GLU A 13 13.70 -5.05 -23.23
C GLU A 13 13.64 -3.93 -22.19
N LYS A 14 12.99 -2.81 -22.53
CA LYS A 14 12.81 -1.69 -21.60
C LYS A 14 11.97 -2.09 -20.39
N LEU A 15 10.92 -2.91 -20.58
CA LEU A 15 10.09 -3.40 -19.48
C LEU A 15 10.89 -4.32 -18.55
N VAL A 16 11.66 -5.26 -19.09
CA VAL A 16 12.53 -6.14 -18.29
C VAL A 16 13.54 -5.32 -17.48
N GLN A 17 14.11 -4.28 -18.08
CA GLN A 17 15.02 -3.38 -17.36
C GLN A 17 14.31 -2.63 -16.22
N GLN A 18 13.12 -2.07 -16.48
CA GLN A 18 12.33 -1.39 -15.45
C GLN A 18 11.90 -2.34 -14.33
N LEU A 19 11.47 -3.57 -14.65
CA LEU A 19 11.14 -4.58 -13.64
C LEU A 19 12.34 -4.87 -12.73
N ARG A 20 13.53 -5.04 -13.32
CA ARG A 20 14.76 -5.33 -12.58
C ARG A 20 15.21 -4.19 -11.69
N GLU A 21 15.05 -2.94 -12.14
CA GLU A 21 15.49 -1.76 -11.39
C GLU A 21 14.48 -1.28 -10.35
N LEU A 22 13.19 -1.29 -10.69
CA LEU A 22 12.16 -0.57 -9.92
C LEU A 22 11.44 -1.46 -8.91
N LEU A 23 11.20 -2.74 -9.22
CA LEU A 23 10.52 -3.64 -8.27
C LEU A 23 11.27 -3.77 -6.94
N PRO A 24 12.61 -3.89 -6.89
CA PRO A 24 13.33 -3.94 -5.62
C PRO A 24 13.13 -2.68 -4.79
N LEU A 25 13.15 -1.50 -5.40
CA LEU A 25 12.94 -0.22 -4.70
C LEU A 25 11.52 -0.11 -4.16
N ILE A 26 10.52 -0.52 -4.95
CA ILE A 26 9.11 -0.53 -4.52
C ILE A 26 8.93 -1.47 -3.32
N GLU A 27 9.52 -2.66 -3.38
CA GLU A 27 9.42 -3.64 -2.32
C GLU A 27 10.15 -3.20 -1.05
N GLU A 28 11.33 -2.59 -1.18
CA GLU A 28 12.09 -2.06 -0.04
C GLU A 28 11.33 -0.96 0.69
N GLU A 29 10.69 -0.03 -0.04
CA GLU A 29 9.85 1.00 0.57
C GLU A 29 8.57 0.44 1.18
N ARG A 30 7.94 -0.54 0.54
CA ARG A 30 6.80 -1.27 1.11
C ARG A 30 7.19 -1.89 2.44
N GLN A 31 8.33 -2.58 2.50
CA GLN A 31 8.85 -3.20 3.72
C GLN A 31 9.19 -2.16 4.79
N ALA A 32 9.84 -1.05 4.44
CA ALA A 32 10.14 0.02 5.38
C ALA A 32 8.87 0.64 5.99
N TYR A 33 7.83 0.84 5.18
CA TYR A 33 6.53 1.30 5.67
C TYR A 33 5.91 0.29 6.65
N ILE A 34 5.89 -1.00 6.29
CA ILE A 34 5.37 -2.06 7.15
C ILE A 34 6.16 -2.18 8.45
N GLN A 35 7.48 -2.03 8.39
CA GLN A 35 8.32 -2.07 9.57
C GLN A 35 7.97 -0.93 10.54
N ALA A 36 7.73 0.29 10.03
CA ALA A 36 7.37 1.44 10.84
C ALA A 36 5.94 1.39 11.37
N GLU A 37 4.99 0.92 10.56
CA GLU A 37 3.54 0.97 10.84
C GLU A 37 2.94 -0.41 11.17
N GLY A 38 3.79 -1.43 11.33
CA GLY A 38 3.38 -2.84 11.35
C GLY A 38 2.35 -3.16 12.42
N GLY A 39 2.47 -2.58 13.61
CA GLY A 39 1.47 -2.76 14.67
C GLY A 39 0.09 -2.18 14.30
N ARG A 40 0.07 -1.04 13.61
CA ARG A 40 -1.18 -0.39 13.17
C ARG A 40 -1.81 -1.13 11.99
N LEU A 41 -0.98 -1.65 11.08
CA LEU A 41 -1.41 -2.50 9.98
C LEU A 41 -1.97 -3.83 10.48
N ALA A 42 -1.25 -4.52 11.37
CA ALA A 42 -1.71 -5.78 11.96
C ALA A 42 -3.04 -5.62 12.71
N ALA A 43 -3.27 -4.47 13.34
CA ALA A 43 -4.52 -4.18 14.07
C ALA A 43 -5.75 -4.08 13.15
N ILE A 44 -5.58 -3.69 11.89
CA ILE A 44 -6.69 -3.58 10.93
C ILE A 44 -6.92 -4.85 10.12
N ILE A 45 -5.95 -5.78 10.07
CA ILE A 45 -6.13 -7.08 9.42
C ILE A 45 -7.31 -7.80 10.08
N GLY A 46 -8.26 -8.18 9.24
CA GLY A 46 -9.46 -8.87 9.66
C GLY A 46 -10.55 -8.00 10.26
N THR A 47 -10.44 -6.68 10.13
CA THR A 47 -11.47 -5.75 10.60
C THR A 47 -12.37 -5.30 9.46
N GLY A 48 -13.64 -5.04 9.78
CA GLY A 48 -14.64 -4.60 8.82
C GLY A 48 -14.47 -3.14 8.41
N TYR A 49 -14.64 -2.85 7.13
CA TYR A 49 -14.82 -1.52 6.57
C TYR A 49 -16.12 -1.44 5.78
N TRP A 50 -16.68 -0.23 5.67
CA TRP A 50 -17.87 0.02 4.86
C TRP A 50 -17.45 0.30 3.42
N ASN A 51 -17.85 -0.57 2.50
CA ASN A 51 -17.65 -0.38 1.08
C ASN A 51 -18.87 0.36 0.49
N LYS A 52 -18.68 1.62 0.11
CA LYS A 52 -19.74 2.46 -0.46
C LYS A 52 -20.20 2.02 -1.85
N GLU A 53 -19.35 1.32 -2.61
CA GLU A 53 -19.68 0.91 -3.98
C GLU A 53 -20.72 -0.21 -3.99
N ILE A 54 -20.71 -1.06 -2.98
CA ILE A 54 -21.63 -2.20 -2.82
C ILE A 54 -22.65 -1.99 -1.68
N GLU A 55 -22.56 -0.87 -0.97
CA GLU A 55 -23.36 -0.57 0.23
C GLU A 55 -23.37 -1.69 1.29
N ASP A 56 -22.21 -2.31 1.52
CA ASP A 56 -22.07 -3.41 2.48
C ASP A 56 -20.70 -3.39 3.19
N TYR A 57 -20.58 -4.20 4.24
CA TYR A 57 -19.32 -4.40 4.96
C TYR A 57 -18.44 -5.46 4.28
N GLU A 58 -17.17 -5.12 4.14
CA GLU A 58 -16.13 -6.05 3.74
C GLU A 58 -15.05 -6.15 4.82
N ILE A 59 -14.28 -7.23 4.78
CA ILE A 59 -13.22 -7.48 5.75
C ILE A 59 -11.87 -7.21 5.08
N PHE A 60 -11.08 -6.34 5.71
CA PHE A 60 -9.75 -6.04 5.22
C PHE A 60 -8.82 -7.25 5.36
N HIS A 61 -8.12 -7.59 4.27
CA HIS A 61 -7.21 -8.74 4.19
C HIS A 61 -7.86 -10.07 4.62
N GLY A 62 -9.17 -10.22 4.32
CA GLY A 62 -9.93 -11.46 4.52
C GLY A 62 -10.16 -12.19 3.19
N ARG A 63 -10.44 -13.50 3.25
CA ARG A 63 -10.89 -14.26 2.08
C ARG A 63 -12.41 -14.16 1.97
N LYS A 64 -12.92 -14.20 0.73
CA LYS A 64 -14.36 -14.22 0.47
C LYS A 64 -15.00 -15.44 1.17
N GLY A 65 -15.94 -15.19 2.07
CA GLY A 65 -16.60 -16.23 2.86
C GLY A 65 -15.89 -16.57 4.18
N ASP A 66 -14.84 -15.85 4.57
CA ASP A 66 -14.30 -15.96 5.93
C ASP A 66 -15.34 -15.44 6.94
N GLU A 67 -15.70 -16.27 7.91
CA GLU A 67 -16.43 -15.84 9.10
C GLU A 67 -15.50 -15.02 10.01
N LEU A 68 -15.97 -13.93 10.61
CA LEU A 68 -15.17 -13.07 11.50
C LEU A 68 -14.36 -13.86 12.55
N ALA A 69 -14.96 -14.92 13.10
CA ALA A 69 -14.32 -15.78 14.10
C ALA A 69 -13.09 -16.55 13.58
N LEU A 70 -13.06 -16.91 12.29
CA LEU A 70 -11.93 -17.60 11.65
C LEU A 70 -10.77 -16.64 11.33
N ILE A 71 -11.07 -15.35 11.22
CA ILE A 71 -10.09 -14.31 10.91
C ILE A 71 -9.35 -13.86 12.17
N GLU A 72 -10.06 -13.75 13.29
CA GLU A 72 -9.45 -13.40 14.58
C GLU A 72 -8.43 -14.43 15.07
N ALA A 73 -8.59 -15.69 14.69
CA ALA A 73 -7.69 -16.78 15.08
C ALA A 73 -6.40 -16.89 14.23
N ARG A 74 -6.31 -16.14 13.12
CA ARG A 74 -5.15 -16.22 12.21
C ARG A 74 -4.01 -15.30 12.70
N PRO A 75 -2.74 -15.72 12.53
CA PRO A 75 -1.62 -14.80 12.63
C PRO A 75 -1.84 -13.62 11.70
N LYS A 76 -1.75 -12.40 12.24
CA LYS A 76 -1.93 -11.16 11.48
C LYS A 76 -0.55 -10.66 11.06
N ASP A 77 -0.07 -11.12 9.92
CA ASP A 77 1.22 -10.69 9.38
C ASP A 77 1.04 -9.49 8.44
N PRO A 78 1.47 -8.28 8.84
CA PRO A 78 1.34 -7.11 7.97
C PRO A 78 2.22 -7.19 6.72
N TYR A 79 3.20 -8.11 6.64
CA TYR A 79 4.00 -8.33 5.44
C TYR A 79 3.23 -9.00 4.30
N GLU A 80 2.08 -9.63 4.60
CA GLU A 80 1.15 -10.18 3.60
C GLU A 80 0.34 -9.08 2.88
N ILE A 81 0.29 -7.85 3.42
CA ILE A 81 -0.43 -6.73 2.82
C ILE A 81 0.31 -6.25 1.57
N THR A 82 -0.38 -6.28 0.43
CA THR A 82 0.13 -5.80 -0.86
C THR A 82 0.16 -4.27 -0.93
N ILE A 83 0.97 -3.72 -1.83
CA ILE A 83 1.00 -2.25 -2.04
C ILE A 83 -0.34 -1.70 -2.53
N GLU A 84 -1.10 -2.48 -3.30
CA GLU A 84 -2.44 -2.12 -3.74
C GLU A 84 -3.43 -2.09 -2.57
N GLU A 85 -3.34 -3.04 -1.64
CA GLU A 85 -4.12 -3.02 -0.39
C GLU A 85 -3.74 -1.82 0.50
N MET A 86 -2.47 -1.45 0.59
CA MET A 86 -2.04 -0.24 1.31
C MET A 86 -2.64 1.04 0.73
N LEU A 87 -2.74 1.12 -0.61
CA LEU A 87 -3.45 2.23 -1.23
C LEU A 87 -4.95 2.14 -0.95
N TRP A 88 -5.53 0.95 -1.06
CA TRP A 88 -6.96 0.70 -0.88
C TRP A 88 -7.47 1.15 0.49
N ILE A 89 -6.76 0.83 1.58
CA ILE A 89 -7.18 1.18 2.95
C ILE A 89 -7.31 2.68 3.19
N THR A 90 -6.60 3.51 2.42
CA THR A 90 -6.69 4.99 2.54
C THR A 90 -8.01 5.54 2.00
N LYS A 91 -8.73 4.75 1.20
CA LYS A 91 -9.98 5.11 0.54
C LYS A 91 -11.21 4.57 1.27
N GLN A 92 -11.01 3.72 2.28
CA GLN A 92 -12.09 3.05 3.00
C GLN A 92 -12.54 3.84 4.23
N TYR A 93 -13.78 3.61 4.64
CA TYR A 93 -14.38 4.25 5.80
C TYR A 93 -14.93 3.22 6.79
N LYS A 94 -15.01 3.59 8.06
CA LYS A 94 -15.88 2.95 9.04
C LYS A 94 -17.16 3.75 9.15
N LYS A 95 -18.30 3.06 9.02
CA LYS A 95 -19.62 3.63 9.27
C LYS A 95 -19.91 3.51 10.77
N ILE A 96 -20.31 4.61 11.39
CA ILE A 96 -20.73 4.68 12.78
C ILE A 96 -22.19 5.12 12.78
N GLU A 97 -23.08 4.18 13.08
CA GLU A 97 -24.51 4.45 13.19
C GLU A 97 -24.84 4.96 14.60
N ARG A 98 -25.59 6.06 14.65
CA ARG A 98 -26.15 6.65 15.86
C ARG A 98 -27.65 6.86 15.65
N VAL A 99 -28.41 7.02 16.73
CA VAL A 99 -29.84 7.27 16.63
C VAL A 99 -30.09 8.51 15.76
N GLY A 100 -30.68 8.30 14.58
CA GLY A 100 -31.03 9.34 13.61
C GLY A 100 -29.88 9.95 12.79
N THR A 101 -28.64 9.47 12.92
CA THR A 101 -27.48 10.02 12.18
C THR A 101 -26.44 8.94 11.86
N GLU A 102 -25.76 9.11 10.72
CA GLU A 102 -24.64 8.26 10.32
C GLU A 102 -23.38 9.12 10.22
N THR A 103 -22.26 8.62 10.75
CA THR A 103 -20.95 9.28 10.62
C THR A 103 -19.96 8.33 9.96
N TYR A 104 -19.18 8.84 9.02
CA TYR A 104 -18.11 8.09 8.35
C TYR A 104 -16.76 8.61 8.83
N THR A 105 -15.90 7.71 9.31
CA THR A 105 -14.51 8.02 9.67
C THR A 105 -13.57 7.19 8.80
N ASN A 106 -12.33 7.63 8.60
CA ASN A 106 -11.36 6.86 7.80
C ASN A 106 -11.13 5.51 8.45
N PHE A 107 -11.06 4.46 7.64
CA PHE A 107 -10.74 3.12 8.10
C PHE A 107 -9.30 3.05 8.62
N PHE A 108 -8.37 3.67 7.89
CA PHE A 108 -6.97 3.80 8.26
C PHE A 108 -6.48 5.23 8.00
N ASN A 109 -5.90 5.86 9.03
CA ASN A 109 -5.32 7.19 8.90
C ASN A 109 -3.86 7.08 8.48
N MET A 110 -3.52 7.61 7.32
CA MET A 110 -2.16 7.66 6.81
C MET A 110 -1.70 9.11 6.74
N MET A 111 -0.43 9.38 7.08
CA MET A 111 0.12 10.73 6.92
C MET A 111 0.08 11.12 5.43
N PRO A 112 -0.12 12.41 5.09
CA PRO A 112 -0.18 12.84 3.70
C PRO A 112 1.03 12.40 2.86
N GLU A 113 2.24 12.52 3.41
CA GLU A 113 3.49 12.18 2.75
C GLU A 113 3.59 10.66 2.47
N ASP A 114 3.12 9.85 3.42
CA ASP A 114 3.05 8.40 3.24
C ASP A 114 2.04 8.03 2.16
N ARG A 115 0.89 8.73 2.13
CA ARG A 115 -0.15 8.47 1.13
C ARG A 115 0.35 8.77 -0.27
N GLU A 116 0.97 9.93 -0.47
CA GLU A 116 1.56 10.32 -1.75
C GLU A 116 2.60 9.29 -2.20
N ARG A 117 3.44 8.80 -1.27
CA ARG A 117 4.43 7.78 -1.59
C ARG A 117 3.79 6.45 -1.97
N ILE A 118 2.83 5.94 -1.19
CA ILE A 118 2.14 4.69 -1.47
C ILE A 118 1.35 4.78 -2.79
N GLU A 119 0.78 5.94 -3.13
CA GLU A 119 0.12 6.18 -4.42
C GLU A 119 1.08 6.05 -5.61
N LEU A 120 2.30 6.61 -5.51
CA LEU A 120 3.35 6.42 -6.51
C LEU A 120 3.72 4.94 -6.64
N LEU A 121 4.01 4.28 -5.52
CA LEU A 121 4.41 2.87 -5.49
C LEU A 121 3.35 1.95 -6.08
N ALA A 122 2.09 2.11 -5.68
CA ALA A 122 0.98 1.31 -6.19
C ALA A 122 0.77 1.53 -7.69
N ARG A 123 0.85 2.78 -8.16
CA ARG A 123 0.73 3.09 -9.60
C ARG A 123 1.85 2.46 -10.42
N MET A 124 3.09 2.53 -9.94
CA MET A 124 4.24 1.94 -10.63
C MET A 124 4.18 0.41 -10.60
N TRP A 125 3.86 -0.18 -9.44
CA TRP A 125 3.63 -1.61 -9.29
C TRP A 125 2.59 -2.11 -10.29
N HIS A 126 1.42 -1.48 -10.32
CA HIS A 126 0.33 -1.86 -11.20
C HIS A 126 0.76 -1.83 -12.67
N LYS A 127 1.48 -0.79 -13.12
CA LYS A 127 2.00 -0.72 -14.49
C LYS A 127 2.95 -1.88 -14.80
N LEU A 128 3.91 -2.12 -13.91
CA LEU A 128 4.94 -3.14 -14.09
C LEU A 128 4.35 -4.56 -14.10
N THR A 129 3.35 -4.86 -13.26
CA THR A 129 2.68 -6.16 -13.24
C THR A 129 1.68 -6.37 -14.36
N HIS A 130 1.35 -5.32 -15.12
CA HIS A 130 0.45 -5.35 -16.29
C HIS A 130 1.17 -4.92 -17.58
N ASP A 131 2.46 -5.27 -17.72
CA ASP A 131 3.29 -5.09 -18.92
C ASP A 131 3.31 -3.66 -19.50
N THR A 132 3.16 -2.67 -18.62
CA THR A 132 3.14 -1.25 -18.95
C THR A 132 4.38 -0.56 -18.39
N LEU A 133 5.00 0.30 -19.21
CA LEU A 133 6.19 1.04 -18.81
C LEU A 133 5.84 2.18 -17.84
N CYS A 134 6.65 2.35 -16.81
CA CYS A 134 6.69 3.58 -16.03
C CYS A 134 7.24 4.73 -16.88
N THR A 135 6.71 5.94 -16.65
CA THR A 135 7.22 7.14 -17.30
C THR A 135 8.56 7.56 -16.68
N ASP A 136 9.37 8.31 -17.42
CA ASP A 136 10.66 8.78 -16.89
C ASP A 136 10.47 9.68 -15.65
N ALA A 137 9.36 10.42 -15.58
CA ALA A 137 9.01 11.22 -14.41
C ALA A 137 8.76 10.36 -13.16
N GLU A 138 8.00 9.25 -13.29
CA GLU A 138 7.75 8.32 -12.18
C GLU A 138 9.03 7.66 -11.70
N ILE A 139 9.92 7.29 -12.63
CA ILE A 139 11.21 6.66 -12.31
C ILE A 139 12.11 7.63 -11.54
N GLU A 140 12.20 8.88 -12.00
CA GLU A 140 12.96 9.93 -11.33
C GLU A 140 12.40 10.23 -9.93
N GLU A 141 11.08 10.31 -9.79
CA GLU A 141 10.39 10.52 -8.53
C GLU A 141 10.64 9.38 -7.53
N LEU A 142 10.58 8.13 -7.99
CA LEU A 142 10.92 6.96 -7.17
C LEU A 142 12.38 7.04 -6.71
N LYS A 143 13.32 7.15 -7.65
CA LYS A 143 14.77 7.09 -7.38
C LYS A 143 15.25 8.23 -6.48
N LYS A 144 14.75 9.46 -6.67
CA LYS A 144 15.14 10.61 -5.85
C LYS A 144 14.59 10.55 -4.44
N GLY A 145 13.32 10.16 -4.29
CA GLY A 145 12.66 10.10 -2.98
C GLY A 145 12.96 8.83 -2.18
N HIS A 146 13.62 7.82 -2.77
CA HIS A 146 13.78 6.51 -2.16
C HIS A 146 14.49 6.55 -0.81
N ASN A 147 15.74 7.06 -0.80
CA ASN A 147 16.54 7.11 0.42
C ASN A 147 15.89 7.98 1.50
N ASP A 148 15.26 9.09 1.11
CA ASP A 148 14.58 9.99 2.05
C ASP A 148 13.40 9.29 2.72
N PHE A 149 12.60 8.54 1.96
CA PHE A 149 11.50 7.76 2.51
C PHE A 149 11.99 6.63 3.42
N ILE A 150 13.01 5.88 3.01
CA ILE A 150 13.62 4.82 3.83
C ILE A 150 14.15 5.39 5.14
N ASN A 151 14.91 6.49 5.09
CA ASN A 151 15.43 7.16 6.29
C ASN A 151 14.29 7.65 7.17
N MET A 152 13.26 8.28 6.59
CA MET A 152 12.08 8.71 7.34
C MET A 152 11.42 7.56 8.10
N LYS A 153 11.37 6.35 7.51
CA LYS A 153 10.75 5.17 8.14
C LYS A 153 11.65 4.45 9.13
N LEU A 154 12.96 4.42 8.89
CA LEU A 154 13.92 3.76 9.78
C LEU A 154 14.38 4.65 10.94
N GLU A 155 14.41 5.98 10.78
CA GLU A 155 14.87 6.94 11.80
C GLU A 155 13.81 7.31 12.84
N VAL A 156 12.58 6.78 12.76
CA VAL A 156 11.61 6.86 13.86
C VAL A 156 12.04 5.93 15.00
N LYS A 157 13.19 6.22 15.62
CA LYS A 157 13.48 5.79 16.99
C LYS A 157 12.38 6.40 17.85
N VAL A 158 11.52 5.54 18.37
CA VAL A 158 10.55 5.81 19.44
C VAL A 158 11.13 6.86 20.39
N LYS A 159 10.62 8.09 20.36
CA LYS A 159 10.90 9.07 21.42
C LYS A 159 10.16 8.57 22.65
N VAL A 160 10.88 7.84 23.51
CA VAL A 160 10.41 7.52 24.86
C VAL A 160 10.24 8.84 25.59
N ILE A 161 8.99 9.31 25.72
CA ILE A 161 8.65 10.40 26.62
C ILE A 161 8.83 9.85 28.03
N HIS A 162 9.94 10.18 28.67
CA HIS A 162 10.08 9.97 30.10
C HIS A 162 9.20 11.02 30.78
N ASN A 163 8.03 10.60 31.26
CA ASN A 163 7.29 11.39 32.24
C ASN A 163 8.16 11.43 33.50
N ILE A 164 8.80 12.57 33.74
CA ILE A 164 9.41 12.86 35.03
C ILE A 164 8.23 13.09 35.98
N VAL A 165 8.02 12.13 36.89
CA VAL A 165 7.16 12.28 38.07
C VAL A 165 7.91 13.07 39.13
#